data_AF-A0A1I5HAB6-F1
#
_entry.id   AF-A0A1I5HAB6-F1
#
_cell.length_a   1.000
_cell.length_b   1.000
_cell.length_c   1.000
_cell.angle_alpha   90.00
_cell.angle_beta   90.00
_cell.angle_gamma   90.00
#
_symmetry.space_group_name_H-M   'P 1'
#
loop_
_entity.id
_entity.type
_entity.pdbx_description
1 polymer ?
#
loop_
_entity_poly.entity_id
_entity_poly.type
_entity_poly.pdbx_seq_one_letter_code
_entity_poly.pdbx_strand_id
1 'polypeptide(L)'
;MTNNRPRQGSGMRSRNSAKSPTRQGVAARELQEARRKRRQREVMRNRIILGVVCICIFALLITLIVKLLGGLIGSGNTADTSTITFQKNGQVVFEEVIDFDSDTYSKSELKSYTNDLISSFNETYGEEAIKLNKLSVKGDEAYIKTTYKDADCYTAFTSYETFDASYEDAVSAGYDFGELFSTVADNVVGEAQVVDTDSLFAGMQVAIIKENVTVVVPGTITYISNANVDLVEADTVTISQADGNEDASDLVYVIYTLE
;
A
#
# COMPACT_ATOMS: atom_id res chain seq x y z
N MET A 1 12.99 -57.20 -61.42
CA MET A 1 12.98 -57.65 -60.01
C MET A 1 11.89 -56.86 -59.29
N THR A 2 10.68 -57.42 -59.21
CA THR A 2 10.01 -57.93 -57.98
C THR A 2 9.55 -56.81 -57.04
N ASN A 3 8.26 -56.44 -57.08
CA ASN A 3 7.15 -56.95 -56.24
C ASN A 3 7.14 -56.38 -54.81
N ASN A 4 6.14 -55.55 -54.46
CA ASN A 4 5.18 -55.81 -53.36
C ASN A 4 4.09 -54.72 -53.22
N ARG A 5 2.83 -55.17 -53.32
CA ARG A 5 1.60 -54.55 -52.76
C ARG A 5 1.47 -54.98 -51.26
N PRO A 6 0.41 -54.69 -50.42
CA PRO A 6 -0.92 -54.10 -50.70
C PRO A 6 -1.61 -53.22 -49.60
N ARG A 7 -2.69 -52.53 -50.03
CA ARG A 7 -4.06 -52.34 -49.46
C ARG A 7 -4.38 -52.04 -47.96
N GLN A 8 -5.15 -50.94 -47.78
CA GLN A 8 -6.54 -50.84 -47.26
C GLN A 8 -6.83 -50.73 -45.73
N GLY A 9 -7.73 -49.79 -45.37
CA GLY A 9 -8.50 -49.74 -44.11
C GLY A 9 -8.80 -48.30 -43.64
N SER A 10 -9.98 -47.71 -43.91
CA SER A 10 -11.24 -47.74 -43.14
C SER A 10 -11.20 -46.99 -41.80
N GLY A 11 -12.04 -45.96 -41.63
CA GLY A 11 -12.21 -45.28 -40.34
C GLY A 11 -13.07 -44.01 -40.37
N MET A 12 -14.37 -44.14 -40.62
CA MET A 12 -15.36 -43.14 -40.23
C MET A 12 -15.50 -43.15 -38.70
N ARG A 13 -15.28 -42.01 -38.02
CA ARG A 13 -15.74 -41.77 -36.64
C ARG A 13 -16.54 -40.49 -36.56
N SER A 14 -17.58 -40.58 -35.75
CA SER A 14 -18.82 -39.82 -35.76
C SER A 14 -18.88 -38.85 -34.58
N ARG A 15 -19.63 -37.74 -34.80
CA ARG A 15 -20.32 -36.85 -33.84
C ARG A 15 -19.50 -35.86 -33.00
N ASN A 16 -19.45 -34.63 -33.49
CA ASN A 16 -19.57 -33.43 -32.66
C ASN A 16 -21.06 -33.22 -32.29
N SER A 17 -21.37 -33.12 -31.00
CA SER A 17 -22.61 -32.52 -30.51
C SER A 17 -22.30 -31.58 -29.34
N ALA A 18 -21.90 -30.35 -29.66
CA ALA A 18 -21.94 -29.26 -28.70
C ALA A 18 -23.36 -28.67 -28.72
N LYS A 19 -24.07 -28.74 -27.59
CA LYS A 19 -25.38 -28.06 -27.40
C LYS A 19 -25.19 -26.55 -27.56
N SER A 20 -25.93 -25.93 -28.48
CA SER A 20 -26.04 -24.47 -28.57
C SER A 20 -26.67 -23.90 -27.29
N PRO A 21 -26.12 -22.81 -26.73
CA PRO A 21 -26.66 -22.20 -25.52
C PRO A 21 -28.04 -21.59 -25.78
N THR A 22 -28.98 -21.81 -24.86
CA THR A 22 -30.36 -21.31 -24.93
C THR A 22 -30.42 -19.78 -24.80
N ARG A 23 -31.41 -19.18 -25.48
CA ARG A 23 -31.62 -17.72 -25.61
C ARG A 23 -31.76 -16.98 -24.27
N GLN A 24 -32.14 -17.66 -23.18
CA GLN A 24 -32.13 -17.13 -21.80
C GLN A 24 -30.71 -16.91 -21.25
N GLY A 25 -29.73 -17.72 -21.64
CA GLY A 25 -28.33 -17.55 -21.24
C GLY A 25 -27.63 -16.39 -21.94
N VAL A 26 -28.11 -16.00 -23.12
CA VAL A 26 -27.58 -14.85 -23.88
C VAL A 26 -28.02 -13.54 -23.24
N ALA A 27 -29.30 -13.40 -22.88
CA ALA A 27 -29.82 -12.22 -22.20
C ALA A 27 -29.18 -11.99 -20.81
N ALA A 28 -28.87 -13.06 -20.07
CA ALA A 28 -28.16 -12.98 -18.80
C ALA A 28 -26.69 -12.51 -18.96
N ARG A 29 -26.02 -12.93 -20.05
CA ARG A 29 -24.67 -12.48 -20.40
C ARG A 29 -24.66 -11.02 -20.86
N GLU A 30 -25.62 -10.61 -21.68
CA GLU A 30 -25.76 -9.22 -22.11
C GLU A 30 -26.02 -8.27 -20.92
N LEU A 31 -26.82 -8.68 -19.93
CA LEU A 31 -27.03 -7.91 -18.69
C LEU A 31 -25.77 -7.86 -17.82
N GLN A 32 -24.99 -8.94 -17.75
CA GLN A 32 -23.70 -8.99 -17.05
C GLN A 32 -22.64 -8.14 -17.75
N GLU A 33 -22.62 -8.11 -19.08
CA GLU A 33 -21.72 -7.27 -19.89
C GLU A 33 -22.10 -5.79 -19.81
N ALA A 34 -23.40 -5.46 -19.80
CA ALA A 34 -23.88 -4.10 -19.56
C ALA A 34 -23.56 -3.61 -18.14
N ARG A 35 -23.64 -4.49 -17.12
CA ARG A 35 -23.21 -4.22 -15.75
C ARG A 35 -21.69 -4.08 -15.64
N ARG A 36 -20.90 -4.90 -16.34
CA ARG A 36 -19.44 -4.76 -16.43
C ARG A 36 -19.02 -3.45 -17.10
N LYS A 37 -19.69 -3.04 -18.19
CA LYS A 37 -19.43 -1.75 -18.85
C LYS A 37 -19.84 -0.55 -17.99
N ARG A 38 -20.89 -0.66 -17.17
CA ARG A 38 -21.25 0.38 -16.18
C ARG A 38 -20.23 0.46 -15.04
N ARG A 39 -19.81 -0.68 -14.46
CA ARG A 39 -18.75 -0.72 -13.45
C ARG A 39 -17.41 -0.24 -14.00
N GLN A 40 -17.06 -0.58 -15.24
CA GLN A 40 -15.86 -0.07 -15.89
C GLN A 40 -15.94 1.44 -16.15
N ARG A 41 -17.12 2.02 -16.38
CA ARG A 41 -17.29 3.48 -16.49
C ARG A 41 -17.22 4.19 -15.14
N GLU A 42 -17.68 3.56 -14.06
CA GLU A 42 -17.57 4.08 -12.69
C GLU A 42 -16.13 3.98 -12.14
N VAL A 43 -15.47 2.83 -12.37
CA VAL A 43 -14.05 2.64 -12.08
C VAL A 43 -13.18 3.53 -12.98
N MET A 44 -13.52 3.73 -14.26
CA MET A 44 -12.80 4.65 -15.13
C MET A 44 -13.03 6.12 -14.73
N ARG A 45 -14.19 6.49 -14.17
CA ARG A 45 -14.42 7.84 -13.62
C ARG A 45 -13.59 8.09 -12.35
N ASN A 46 -13.51 7.12 -11.44
CA ASN A 46 -12.68 7.24 -10.23
C ASN A 46 -11.17 7.09 -10.55
N ARG A 47 -10.81 6.37 -11.63
CA ARG A 47 -9.44 6.33 -12.17
C ARG A 47 -9.09 7.53 -13.04
N ILE A 48 -10.06 8.29 -13.58
CA ILE A 48 -9.83 9.55 -14.29
C ILE A 48 -9.60 10.70 -13.29
N ILE A 49 -10.26 10.69 -12.13
CA ILE A 49 -10.01 11.69 -11.08
C ILE A 49 -8.63 11.46 -10.44
N LEU A 50 -8.26 10.20 -10.17
CA LEU A 50 -6.90 9.85 -9.72
C LEU A 50 -5.87 10.10 -10.84
N GLY A 51 -6.17 9.72 -12.09
CA GLY A 51 -5.25 9.82 -13.22
C GLY A 51 -5.00 11.25 -13.73
N VAL A 52 -5.98 12.15 -13.69
CA VAL A 52 -5.79 13.57 -14.07
C VAL A 52 -5.01 14.33 -13.00
N VAL A 53 -5.19 13.97 -11.72
CA VAL A 53 -4.37 14.49 -10.61
C VAL A 53 -2.95 13.94 -10.69
N CYS A 54 -2.77 12.64 -10.94
CA CYS A 54 -1.45 12.04 -11.18
C CYS A 54 -0.75 12.59 -12.42
N ILE A 55 -1.46 12.97 -13.49
CA ILE A 55 -0.84 13.61 -14.68
C ILE A 55 -0.38 15.05 -14.37
N CYS A 56 -1.11 15.79 -13.56
CA CYS A 56 -0.68 17.12 -13.09
C CYS A 56 0.50 17.02 -12.10
N ILE A 57 0.50 16.00 -11.23
CA ILE A 57 1.60 15.71 -10.29
C ILE A 57 2.84 15.18 -11.03
N PHE A 58 2.69 14.30 -12.02
CA PHE A 58 3.79 13.83 -12.88
C PHE A 58 4.39 14.94 -13.74
N ALA A 59 3.57 15.89 -14.21
CA ALA A 59 4.06 17.07 -14.94
C ALA A 59 4.90 18.00 -14.05
N LEU A 60 4.62 18.04 -12.74
CA LEU A 60 5.39 18.79 -11.74
C LEU A 60 6.66 18.04 -11.28
N LEU A 61 6.58 16.72 -11.07
CA LEU A 61 7.74 15.86 -10.74
C LEU A 61 8.85 15.92 -11.80
N ILE A 62 8.49 15.99 -13.08
CA ILE A 62 9.45 16.15 -14.18
C ILE A 62 10.18 17.51 -14.14
N THR A 63 9.61 18.53 -13.46
CA THR A 63 10.27 19.84 -13.27
C THR A 63 11.12 19.95 -12.00
N LEU A 64 10.90 19.07 -11.00
CA LEU A 64 11.55 19.12 -9.67
C LEU A 64 12.93 18.43 -9.64
N ILE A 65 13.18 17.44 -10.51
CA ILE A 65 14.44 16.65 -10.56
C ILE A 65 15.71 17.50 -10.79
N VAL A 66 15.59 18.78 -11.16
CA VAL A 66 16.76 19.63 -11.47
C VAL A 66 17.26 20.43 -10.26
N LYS A 67 16.54 20.53 -9.14
CA LYS A 67 16.95 21.44 -8.05
C LYS A 67 16.53 20.94 -6.65
N LEU A 68 17.41 20.20 -5.97
CA LEU A 68 18.05 20.64 -4.72
C LEU A 68 18.80 19.48 -4.05
N LEU A 69 20.12 19.46 -4.23
CA LEU A 69 21.04 19.10 -3.16
C LEU A 69 21.23 20.37 -2.33
N GLY A 70 20.73 20.41 -1.09
CA GLY A 70 21.01 21.49 -0.15
C GLY A 70 19.94 21.69 0.92
N GLY A 71 20.09 20.99 2.05
CA GLY A 71 19.16 21.08 3.18
C GLY A 71 19.29 22.34 4.04
N LEU A 72 18.41 22.48 5.04
CA LEU A 72 18.69 23.01 6.39
C LEU A 72 17.44 22.97 7.31
N ILE A 73 17.51 22.17 8.38
CA ILE A 73 17.18 22.43 9.81
C ILE A 73 16.10 23.47 10.17
N GLY A 74 15.08 23.08 10.96
CA GLY A 74 14.56 23.96 12.05
C GLY A 74 13.13 23.79 12.60
N SER A 75 13.02 23.04 13.71
CA SER A 75 12.25 23.30 14.95
C SER A 75 10.70 23.39 14.92
N GLY A 76 10.02 22.38 15.49
CA GLY A 76 8.69 22.52 16.12
C GLY A 76 7.77 21.29 16.13
N ASN A 77 8.14 20.18 16.78
CA ASN A 77 7.31 18.98 17.08
C ASN A 77 6.41 18.41 15.96
N THR A 78 6.71 18.71 14.71
CA THR A 78 6.23 17.99 13.53
C THR A 78 7.26 16.92 13.20
N ALA A 79 6.83 15.75 12.74
CA ALA A 79 7.77 14.83 12.12
C ALA A 79 8.50 15.55 10.97
N ASP A 80 9.82 15.40 10.90
CA ASP A 80 10.65 16.00 9.84
C ASP A 80 10.59 15.18 8.53
N THR A 81 9.98 13.99 8.60
CA THR A 81 9.74 13.05 7.50
C THR A 81 8.33 12.50 7.60
N SER A 82 7.80 11.96 6.51
CA SER A 82 6.52 11.25 6.57
C SER A 82 6.60 10.04 7.51
N THR A 83 5.65 9.95 8.43
CA THR A 83 5.65 8.97 9.52
C THR A 83 4.27 8.35 9.70
N ILE A 84 4.21 7.02 9.71
CA ILE A 84 3.05 6.22 10.13
C ILE A 84 3.24 5.77 11.58
N THR A 85 2.24 5.98 12.42
CA THR A 85 2.23 5.57 13.81
C THR A 85 1.03 4.67 14.07
N PHE A 86 1.31 3.41 14.43
CA PHE A 86 0.31 2.47 14.89
C PHE A 86 0.03 2.69 16.38
N GLN A 87 -1.25 2.78 16.74
CA GLN A 87 -1.67 3.02 18.12
C GLN A 87 -2.19 1.75 18.78
N LYS A 88 -2.02 1.63 20.11
CA LYS A 88 -2.52 0.49 20.91
C LYS A 88 -4.02 0.20 20.75
N ASN A 89 -4.81 1.20 20.33
CA ASN A 89 -6.24 1.07 20.10
C ASN A 89 -6.59 0.63 18.67
N GLY A 90 -5.60 0.32 17.83
CA GLY A 90 -5.74 -0.06 16.43
C GLY A 90 -5.83 1.11 15.44
N GLN A 91 -5.82 2.37 15.91
CA GLN A 91 -5.82 3.52 15.00
C GLN A 91 -4.45 3.72 14.35
N VAL A 92 -4.45 4.29 13.16
CA VAL A 92 -3.24 4.71 12.45
C VAL A 92 -3.21 6.23 12.42
N VAL A 93 -2.10 6.83 12.83
CA VAL A 93 -1.83 8.26 12.63
C VAL A 93 -0.78 8.39 11.55
N PHE A 94 -1.07 9.19 10.53
CA PHE A 94 -0.10 9.53 9.51
C PHE A 94 0.23 11.02 9.59
N GLU A 95 1.52 11.31 9.67
CA GLU A 95 2.08 12.66 9.56
C GLU A 95 2.82 12.72 8.24
N GLU A 96 2.26 13.46 7.28
CA GLU A 96 2.81 13.59 5.93
C GLU A 96 3.55 14.93 5.81
N VAL A 97 4.78 14.88 5.29
CA VAL A 97 5.57 16.05 4.91
C VAL A 97 5.74 16.02 3.39
N ILE A 98 5.23 17.05 2.72
CA ILE A 98 5.30 17.18 1.25
C ILE A 98 5.85 18.53 0.85
N ASP A 99 6.60 18.53 -0.25
CA ASP A 99 6.96 19.76 -0.94
C ASP A 99 5.70 20.50 -1.39
N PHE A 100 5.67 21.80 -1.17
CA PHE A 100 4.53 22.67 -1.43
C PHE A 100 4.97 23.91 -2.20
N ASP A 101 4.60 23.96 -3.48
CA ASP A 101 4.78 25.13 -4.32
C ASP A 101 3.68 26.17 -4.05
N SER A 102 4.01 27.13 -3.19
CA SER A 102 3.10 28.23 -2.83
C SER A 102 2.84 29.24 -3.95
N ASP A 103 3.62 29.21 -5.03
CA ASP A 103 3.38 30.04 -6.22
C ASP A 103 2.26 29.45 -7.09
N THR A 104 2.11 28.12 -7.05
CA THR A 104 1.10 27.39 -7.83
C THR A 104 -0.20 27.15 -7.03
N TYR A 105 -0.12 26.92 -5.72
CA TYR A 105 -1.27 26.57 -4.88
C TYR A 105 -1.37 27.42 -3.62
N SER A 106 -2.60 27.79 -3.24
CA SER A 106 -2.84 28.42 -1.95
C SER A 106 -3.08 27.38 -0.85
N LYS A 107 -2.67 27.70 0.38
CA LYS A 107 -2.99 26.90 1.58
C LYS A 107 -4.50 26.65 1.74
N SER A 108 -5.35 27.61 1.34
CA SER A 108 -6.81 27.46 1.38
C SER A 108 -7.31 26.40 0.40
N GLU A 109 -6.75 26.33 -0.81
CA GLU A 109 -7.10 25.32 -1.81
C GLU A 109 -6.66 23.93 -1.36
N LEU A 110 -5.42 23.81 -0.87
CA LEU A 110 -4.93 22.56 -0.28
C LEU A 110 -5.87 22.08 0.83
N LYS A 111 -6.23 22.98 1.76
CA LYS A 111 -7.15 22.64 2.85
C LYS A 111 -8.54 22.24 2.35
N SER A 112 -9.12 22.97 1.40
CA SER A 112 -10.45 22.62 0.87
C SER A 112 -10.41 21.24 0.22
N TYR A 113 -9.41 21.02 -0.63
CA TYR A 113 -9.19 19.75 -1.32
C TYR A 113 -9.05 18.59 -0.35
N THR A 114 -8.20 18.70 0.67
CA THR A 114 -8.01 17.64 1.68
C THR A 114 -9.32 17.35 2.43
N ASN A 115 -10.09 18.38 2.81
CA ASN A 115 -11.36 18.16 3.50
C ASN A 115 -12.40 17.50 2.60
N ASP A 116 -12.51 17.91 1.34
CA ASP A 116 -13.46 17.35 0.38
C ASP A 116 -13.13 15.87 0.10
N LEU A 117 -11.85 15.55 -0.05
CA LEU A 117 -11.38 14.18 -0.25
C LEU A 117 -11.71 13.27 0.95
N ILE A 118 -11.39 13.73 2.16
CA ILE A 118 -11.70 13.00 3.41
C ILE A 118 -13.21 12.84 3.58
N SER A 119 -13.99 13.90 3.36
CA SER A 119 -15.46 13.85 3.46
C SER A 119 -16.04 12.81 2.50
N SER A 120 -15.63 12.86 1.22
CA SER A 120 -16.09 11.92 0.20
C SER A 120 -15.71 10.47 0.52
N PHE A 121 -14.53 10.24 1.09
CA PHE A 121 -14.10 8.90 1.50
C PHE A 121 -14.94 8.41 2.68
N ASN A 122 -15.09 9.21 3.73
CA ASN A 122 -15.89 8.87 4.91
C ASN A 122 -17.35 8.57 4.56
N GLU A 123 -17.97 9.34 3.65
CA GLU A 123 -19.33 9.07 3.17
C GLU A 123 -19.49 7.67 2.55
N THR A 124 -18.42 7.12 1.96
CA THR A 124 -18.45 5.82 1.27
C THR A 124 -17.97 4.67 2.15
N TYR A 125 -16.92 4.90 2.95
CA TYR A 125 -16.26 3.87 3.76
C TYR A 125 -16.92 3.69 5.13
N GLY A 126 -17.36 4.80 5.74
CA GLY A 126 -17.94 4.84 7.08
C GLY A 126 -17.71 6.22 7.71
N GLU A 127 -18.73 6.73 8.42
CA GLU A 127 -18.63 8.02 9.10
C GLU A 127 -17.42 8.02 10.06
N GLU A 128 -16.66 9.13 10.03
CA GLU A 128 -15.46 9.34 10.87
C GLU A 128 -14.32 8.31 10.67
N ALA A 129 -14.26 7.62 9.52
CA ALA A 129 -13.17 6.70 9.22
C ALA A 129 -11.79 7.41 9.16
N ILE A 130 -11.75 8.64 8.62
CA ILE A 130 -10.56 9.49 8.57
C ILE A 130 -10.87 10.84 9.21
N LYS A 131 -9.95 11.33 10.03
CA LYS A 131 -9.99 12.65 10.65
C LYS A 131 -8.75 13.46 10.26
N LEU A 132 -8.95 14.65 9.71
CA LEU A 132 -7.88 15.64 9.57
C LEU A 132 -7.60 16.30 10.92
N ASN A 133 -6.43 16.04 11.51
CA ASN A 133 -6.02 16.63 12.79
C ASN A 133 -5.32 17.98 12.61
N LYS A 134 -4.43 18.10 11.61
CA LYS A 134 -3.65 19.31 11.36
C LYS A 134 -3.31 19.45 9.88
N LEU A 135 -3.31 20.68 9.40
CA LEU A 135 -2.77 21.05 8.10
C LEU A 135 -2.09 22.42 8.23
N SER A 136 -0.80 22.46 7.93
CA SER A 136 0.01 23.67 7.96
C SER A 136 0.93 23.75 6.75
N VAL A 137 1.27 24.96 6.35
CA VAL A 137 2.25 25.24 5.31
C VAL A 137 3.29 26.16 5.93
N LYS A 138 4.57 25.85 5.76
CA LYS A 138 5.71 26.63 6.26
C LYS A 138 6.79 26.65 5.18
N GLY A 139 7.03 27.82 4.60
CA GLY A 139 7.93 27.91 3.45
C GLY A 139 7.38 27.08 2.29
N ASP A 140 8.23 26.23 1.74
CA ASP A 140 7.95 25.38 0.59
C ASP A 140 7.55 23.96 1.01
N GLU A 141 7.08 23.77 2.25
CA GLU A 141 6.64 22.49 2.78
C GLU A 141 5.21 22.59 3.34
N ALA A 142 4.39 21.57 3.07
CA ALA A 142 3.13 21.34 3.75
C ALA A 142 3.23 20.13 4.67
N TYR A 143 2.63 20.27 5.84
CA TYR A 143 2.51 19.22 6.85
C TYR A 143 1.03 18.90 7.04
N ILE A 144 0.69 17.62 6.94
CA ILE A 144 -0.67 17.11 7.11
C ILE A 144 -0.63 16.01 8.18
N LYS A 145 -1.55 16.07 9.14
CA LYS A 145 -1.74 14.99 10.12
C LYS A 145 -3.15 14.45 10.03
N THR A 146 -3.28 13.16 9.77
CA THR A 146 -4.53 12.43 9.69
C THR A 146 -4.56 11.26 10.66
N THR A 147 -5.74 10.95 11.18
CA THR A 147 -6.01 9.74 11.95
C THR A 147 -6.98 8.88 11.16
N TYR A 148 -6.63 7.62 10.97
CA TYR A 148 -7.43 6.59 10.32
C TYR A 148 -7.96 5.64 11.38
N LYS A 149 -9.15 5.08 11.13
CA LYS A 149 -9.80 4.11 12.01
C LYS A 149 -8.92 2.90 12.30
N ASP A 150 -8.24 2.38 11.28
CA ASP A 150 -7.40 1.18 11.30
C ASP A 150 -6.48 1.12 10.05
N ALA A 151 -5.61 0.12 9.99
CA ALA A 151 -4.70 -0.13 8.86
C ALA A 151 -5.44 -0.44 7.55
N ASP A 152 -6.60 -1.11 7.62
CA ASP A 152 -7.48 -1.35 6.45
C ASP A 152 -8.02 -0.04 5.88
N CYS A 153 -8.40 0.91 6.75
CA CYS A 153 -8.85 2.23 6.35
C CYS A 153 -7.72 3.03 5.68
N TYR A 154 -6.50 2.97 6.23
CA TYR A 154 -5.32 3.57 5.61
C TYR A 154 -5.07 2.97 4.22
N THR A 155 -4.98 1.64 4.11
CA THR A 155 -4.80 0.93 2.84
C THR A 155 -5.88 1.29 1.82
N ALA A 156 -7.14 1.37 2.24
CA ALA A 156 -8.24 1.72 1.34
C ALA A 156 -8.18 3.18 0.84
N PHE A 157 -7.61 4.10 1.63
CA PHE A 157 -7.47 5.50 1.26
C PHE A 157 -6.24 5.77 0.40
N THR A 158 -5.07 5.23 0.79
CA THR A 158 -3.77 5.50 0.15
C THR A 158 -3.43 4.52 -0.96
N SER A 159 -4.03 3.32 -0.94
CA SER A 159 -3.62 2.15 -1.73
C SER A 159 -2.25 1.56 -1.38
N TYR A 160 -1.58 2.06 -0.33
CA TYR A 160 -0.39 1.42 0.23
C TYR A 160 -0.80 0.26 1.11
N GLU A 161 -0.23 -0.91 0.83
CA GLU A 161 -0.52 -2.12 1.61
C GLU A 161 0.01 -1.94 3.04
N THR A 162 -0.92 -1.95 3.99
CA THR A 162 -0.63 -1.71 5.41
C THR A 162 -1.46 -2.65 6.27
N PHE A 163 -0.81 -3.32 7.22
CA PHE A 163 -1.42 -4.23 8.19
C PHE A 163 -0.83 -3.98 9.58
N ASP A 164 -1.64 -4.09 10.62
CA ASP A 164 -1.19 -4.03 12.02
C ASP A 164 -2.14 -4.85 12.90
N ALA A 165 -1.72 -6.09 13.21
CA ALA A 165 -2.44 -7.00 14.09
C ALA A 165 -1.52 -8.15 14.53
N SER A 166 -2.10 -9.18 15.17
CA SER A 166 -1.32 -10.32 15.66
C SER A 166 -0.66 -11.10 14.52
N TYR A 167 0.42 -11.80 14.83
CA TYR A 167 1.05 -12.75 13.90
C TYR A 167 0.03 -13.76 13.34
N GLU A 168 -0.86 -14.28 14.19
CA GLU A 168 -1.88 -15.25 13.79
C GLU A 168 -2.92 -14.64 12.82
N ASP A 169 -3.27 -13.37 13.01
CA ASP A 169 -4.14 -12.63 12.09
C ASP A 169 -3.44 -12.41 10.75
N ALA A 170 -2.14 -12.08 10.75
CA ALA A 170 -1.36 -11.91 9.53
C ALA A 170 -1.29 -13.22 8.72
N VAL A 171 -1.00 -14.35 9.37
CA VAL A 171 -1.03 -15.67 8.73
C VAL A 171 -2.43 -15.99 8.19
N SER A 172 -3.48 -15.67 8.94
CA SER A 172 -4.87 -15.87 8.51
C SER A 172 -5.28 -14.99 7.32
N ALA A 173 -4.70 -13.79 7.23
CA ALA A 173 -4.84 -12.89 6.08
C ALA A 173 -4.05 -13.35 4.85
N GLY A 174 -3.14 -14.33 5.02
CA GLY A 174 -2.39 -14.96 3.95
C GLY A 174 -1.00 -14.36 3.71
N TYR A 175 -0.47 -13.60 4.66
CA TYR A 175 0.91 -13.12 4.61
C TYR A 175 1.91 -14.28 4.74
N ASP A 176 2.92 -14.26 3.88
CA ASP A 176 4.03 -15.22 3.91
C ASP A 176 5.16 -14.67 4.77
N PHE A 177 5.71 -15.51 5.65
CA PHE A 177 6.85 -15.17 6.51
C PHE A 177 8.08 -16.02 6.16
N GLY A 178 8.11 -16.63 4.97
CA GLY A 178 9.24 -17.44 4.46
C GLY A 178 10.51 -16.67 4.11
N GLU A 179 10.72 -15.47 4.65
CA GLU A 179 11.86 -14.60 4.40
C GLU A 179 12.86 -14.58 5.56
N LEU A 180 13.92 -13.78 5.41
CA LEU A 180 14.95 -13.63 6.44
C LEU A 180 14.58 -12.50 7.40
N PHE A 181 14.73 -12.75 8.69
CA PHE A 181 14.49 -11.78 9.74
C PHE A 181 15.78 -11.47 10.49
N SER A 182 16.00 -10.18 10.76
CA SER A 182 17.02 -9.71 11.68
C SER A 182 16.42 -9.55 13.07
N THR A 183 17.08 -10.10 14.09
CA THR A 183 16.71 -9.84 15.49
C THR A 183 17.10 -8.42 15.87
N VAL A 184 16.24 -7.73 16.62
CA VAL A 184 16.52 -6.45 17.26
C VAL A 184 16.69 -6.70 18.75
N ALA A 185 17.89 -6.39 19.27
CA ALA A 185 18.21 -6.51 20.69
C ALA A 185 19.13 -5.36 21.10
N ASP A 186 18.88 -4.75 22.25
CA ASP A 186 19.65 -3.60 22.76
C ASP A 186 19.78 -2.45 21.73
N ASN A 187 18.72 -2.20 20.94
CA ASN A 187 18.68 -1.25 19.83
C ASN A 187 19.74 -1.51 18.73
N VAL A 188 20.13 -2.77 18.55
CA VAL A 188 21.03 -3.21 17.48
C VAL A 188 20.32 -4.24 16.62
N VAL A 189 20.37 -4.04 15.30
CA VAL A 189 19.87 -4.98 14.30
C VAL A 189 20.95 -6.03 14.02
N GLY A 190 20.62 -7.29 14.27
CA GLY A 190 21.48 -8.43 13.98
C GLY A 190 21.52 -8.83 12.50
N GLU A 191 22.30 -9.86 12.18
CA GLU A 191 22.32 -10.45 10.84
C GLU A 191 20.98 -11.12 10.52
N ALA A 192 20.53 -10.97 9.27
CA ALA A 192 19.29 -11.58 8.81
C ALA A 192 19.46 -13.10 8.66
N GLN A 193 18.53 -13.86 9.23
CA GLN A 193 18.56 -15.32 9.24
C GLN A 193 17.17 -15.94 9.06
N VAL A 194 17.15 -17.22 8.68
CA VAL A 194 15.92 -18.00 8.68
C VAL A 194 15.53 -18.28 10.13
N VAL A 195 14.28 -17.99 10.48
CA VAL A 195 13.73 -18.23 11.82
C VAL A 195 12.48 -19.12 11.75
N ASP A 196 12.17 -19.83 12.84
CA ASP A 196 10.92 -20.57 12.99
C ASP A 196 9.81 -19.61 13.44
N THR A 197 9.16 -18.96 12.47
CA THR A 197 8.21 -17.85 12.70
C THR A 197 7.00 -18.30 13.52
N ASP A 198 6.51 -19.52 13.30
CA ASP A 198 5.34 -20.06 14.00
C ASP A 198 5.57 -20.18 15.51
N SER A 199 6.77 -20.58 15.93
CA SER A 199 7.09 -20.62 17.36
C SER A 199 7.56 -19.28 17.90
N LEU A 200 8.25 -18.48 17.08
CA LEU A 200 8.96 -17.29 17.54
C LEU A 200 8.06 -16.07 17.62
N PHE A 201 7.13 -15.92 16.68
CA PHE A 201 6.24 -14.77 16.57
C PHE A 201 4.85 -15.03 17.16
N ALA A 202 4.59 -16.24 17.67
CA ALA A 202 3.35 -16.57 18.36
C ALA A 202 3.03 -15.56 19.48
N GLY A 203 1.84 -14.96 19.41
CA GLY A 203 1.38 -13.94 20.36
C GLY A 203 2.08 -12.58 20.24
N MET A 204 2.97 -12.37 19.26
CA MET A 204 3.53 -11.06 18.94
C MET A 204 2.61 -10.29 17.98
N GLN A 205 2.84 -8.98 17.87
CA GLN A 205 2.22 -8.14 16.87
C GLN A 205 3.11 -8.02 15.63
N VAL A 206 2.48 -7.77 14.49
CA VAL A 206 3.12 -7.60 13.20
C VAL A 206 2.54 -6.36 12.53
N ALA A 207 3.41 -5.40 12.23
CA ALA A 207 3.11 -4.35 11.28
C ALA A 207 3.71 -4.72 9.92
N ILE A 208 2.91 -4.70 8.86
CA ILE A 208 3.35 -4.96 7.48
C ILE A 208 3.10 -3.71 6.65
N ILE A 209 4.15 -3.18 6.01
CA ILE A 209 4.11 -1.90 5.30
C ILE A 209 4.76 -2.05 3.93
N LYS A 210 4.09 -1.54 2.90
CA LYS A 210 4.61 -1.44 1.54
C LYS A 210 4.72 0.01 1.08
N GLU A 211 5.51 0.78 1.80
CA GLU A 211 5.69 2.22 1.61
C GLU A 211 7.07 2.64 2.16
N ASN A 212 7.74 3.58 1.49
CA ASN A 212 8.96 4.20 2.00
C ASN A 212 8.56 5.26 3.03
N VAL A 213 8.60 4.92 4.31
CA VAL A 213 8.05 5.75 5.38
C VAL A 213 8.76 5.43 6.70
N THR A 214 8.74 6.37 7.63
CA THR A 214 9.09 6.08 9.03
C THR A 214 7.90 5.43 9.73
N VAL A 215 8.12 4.31 10.40
CA VAL A 215 7.10 3.53 11.10
C VAL A 215 7.37 3.57 12.59
N VAL A 216 6.34 3.89 13.37
CA VAL A 216 6.33 3.82 14.84
C VAL A 216 5.29 2.79 15.26
N VAL A 217 5.71 1.79 16.05
CA VAL A 217 4.83 0.74 16.59
C VAL A 217 4.51 1.01 18.07
N PRO A 218 3.39 0.51 18.61
CA PRO A 218 2.99 0.79 19.99
C PRO A 218 3.71 -0.07 21.05
N GLY A 219 4.95 -0.49 20.79
CA GLY A 219 5.74 -1.35 21.66
C GLY A 219 7.18 -1.53 21.17
N THR A 220 7.88 -2.51 21.73
CA THR A 220 9.30 -2.74 21.41
C THR A 220 9.43 -3.69 20.20
N ILE A 221 10.19 -3.27 19.20
CA ILE A 221 10.53 -4.06 18.01
C ILE A 221 11.51 -5.17 18.38
N THR A 222 11.22 -6.39 17.93
CA THR A 222 12.02 -7.59 18.21
C THR A 222 12.60 -8.22 16.95
N TYR A 223 11.92 -8.09 15.81
CA TYR A 223 12.42 -8.56 14.51
C TYR A 223 11.99 -7.65 13.37
N ILE A 224 12.79 -7.60 12.31
CA ILE A 224 12.49 -6.87 11.08
C ILE A 224 12.82 -7.77 9.89
N SER A 225 11.96 -7.82 8.89
CA SER A 225 12.25 -8.52 7.63
C SER A 225 13.18 -7.73 6.72
N ASN A 226 14.24 -8.39 6.23
CA ASN A 226 15.15 -8.02 5.12
C ASN A 226 15.65 -6.56 4.98
N ALA A 227 16.71 -6.39 4.19
CA ALA A 227 17.48 -5.15 4.10
C ALA A 227 16.74 -4.07 3.31
N ASN A 228 16.30 -3.02 4.00
CA ASN A 228 16.39 -1.57 3.69
C ASN A 228 15.67 -0.78 4.79
N VAL A 229 15.89 -1.21 6.03
CA VAL A 229 15.23 -0.69 7.21
C VAL A 229 16.31 -0.23 8.17
N ASP A 230 16.26 1.06 8.51
CA ASP A 230 17.11 1.64 9.53
C ASP A 230 16.35 1.68 10.85
N LEU A 231 16.88 1.03 11.88
CA LEU A 231 16.35 1.16 13.24
C LEU A 231 16.73 2.53 13.81
N VAL A 232 15.73 3.32 14.16
CA VAL A 232 15.92 4.68 14.71
C VAL A 232 15.88 4.62 16.24
N GLU A 233 14.84 3.99 16.79
CA GLU A 233 14.63 3.78 18.23
C GLU A 233 14.02 2.38 18.46
N ALA A 234 13.80 2.00 19.72
CA ALA A 234 13.28 0.68 20.08
C ALA A 234 11.91 0.36 19.48
N ASP A 235 11.13 1.38 19.15
CA ASP A 235 9.77 1.32 18.60
C ASP A 235 9.66 1.92 17.19
N THR A 236 10.77 2.36 16.60
CA THR A 236 10.76 3.20 15.41
C THR A 236 11.78 2.73 14.38
N VAL A 237 11.32 2.55 13.14
CA VAL A 237 12.16 2.20 11.98
C VAL A 237 11.88 3.13 10.80
N THR A 238 12.85 3.32 9.92
CA THR A 238 12.66 4.00 8.63
C THR A 238 12.83 3.01 7.49
N ILE A 239 11.80 2.90 6.65
CA ILE A 239 11.81 2.07 5.44
C ILE A 239 12.22 2.95 4.26
N SER A 240 13.22 2.53 3.51
CA SER A 240 13.66 3.20 2.29
C SER A 240 14.02 2.17 1.21
N GLN A 241 14.30 2.61 -0.02
CA GLN A 241 14.89 1.72 -1.03
C GLN A 241 16.40 1.94 -1.14
N ALA A 242 17.16 0.85 -1.28
CA ALA A 242 18.61 0.90 -1.47
C ALA A 242 19.05 1.67 -2.73
N ASP A 243 18.22 1.70 -3.79
CA ASP A 243 18.55 2.35 -5.06
C ASP A 243 18.05 3.80 -5.15
N GLY A 244 17.40 4.31 -4.10
CA GLY A 244 16.83 5.65 -4.05
C GLY A 244 15.60 5.84 -4.94
N ASN A 245 14.99 4.76 -5.44
CA ASN A 245 13.74 4.83 -6.19
C ASN A 245 12.55 4.93 -5.22
N GLU A 246 12.11 6.15 -4.94
CA GLU A 246 10.98 6.40 -4.03
C GLU A 246 9.66 5.79 -4.51
N ASP A 247 9.52 5.50 -5.81
CA ASP A 247 8.29 4.97 -6.43
C ASP A 247 8.13 3.44 -6.27
N ALA A 248 9.17 2.74 -5.84
CA ALA A 248 9.08 1.32 -5.51
C ALA A 248 9.18 1.13 -3.99
N SER A 249 8.46 0.12 -3.51
CA SER A 249 8.49 -0.28 -2.10
C SER A 249 8.42 -1.80 -2.01
N ASP A 250 9.34 -2.34 -1.22
CA ASP A 250 9.28 -3.75 -0.81
C ASP A 250 8.33 -3.88 0.38
N LEU A 251 7.74 -5.06 0.52
CA LEU A 251 6.90 -5.37 1.67
C LEU A 251 7.82 -5.59 2.87
N VAL A 252 7.65 -4.81 3.94
CA VAL A 252 8.44 -4.89 5.17
C VAL A 252 7.54 -5.32 6.32
N TYR A 253 8.06 -6.23 7.14
CA TYR A 253 7.46 -6.78 8.34
C TYR A 253 8.25 -6.29 9.54
N VAL A 254 7.56 -5.63 10.46
CA VAL A 254 8.08 -5.20 11.76
C VAL A 254 7.37 -6.01 12.82
N ILE A 255 8.10 -6.89 13.49
CA ILE A 255 7.60 -7.75 14.57
C ILE A 255 7.88 -7.08 15.89
N TYR A 256 6.87 -6.94 16.74
CA TYR A 256 7.00 -6.21 18.00
C TYR A 256 6.13 -6.81 19.11
N THR A 257 6.49 -6.47 20.35
CA THR A 257 5.70 -6.82 21.55
C THR A 257 5.05 -5.57 22.11
N LEU A 258 3.75 -5.65 22.41
CA LEU A 258 3.02 -4.55 23.05
C LEU A 258 3.57 -4.27 24.47
N GLU A 259 3.65 -3.00 24.82
CA GLU A 259 3.94 -2.53 26.19
C GLU A 259 2.69 -2.22 27.02
#